data_AF-A0A1V5GWM6-F1
#
_entry.id   AF-A0A1V5GWM6-F1
#
_cell.length_a   1.000
_cell.length_b   1.000
_cell.length_c   1.000
_cell.angle_alpha   90.00
_cell.angle_beta   90.00
_cell.angle_gamma   90.00
#
_symmetry.space_group_name_H-M   'P 1'
#
loop_
_entity.id
_entity.type
_entity.pdbx_description
1 polymer ?
#
loop_
_entity_poly.entity_id
_entity_poly.type
_entity_poly.pdbx_seq_one_letter_code
_entity_poly.pdbx_strand_id
1 'polypeptide(L)' 'MFAFSNRRRDIVKVLYWDRNGFCLWQKRLEKDRLRWPESSEEVMKLTRRELMWLLDGMPIPPPGVHRELAYGSVY' A
#
# COMPACT_ATOMS: atom_id res chain seq x y z
N MET A 1 -6.97 7.56 7.04
CA MET A 1 -7.16 6.11 6.89
C MET A 1 -5.84 5.42 7.18
N PHE A 2 -5.87 4.30 7.87
CA PHE A 2 -4.69 3.52 8.24
C PHE A 2 -4.87 2.08 7.76
N ALA A 3 -3.82 1.50 7.18
CA ALA A 3 -3.81 0.12 6.75
C ALA A 3 -2.82 -0.68 7.59
N PHE A 4 -3.24 -1.87 8.02
CA PHE A 4 -2.44 -2.77 8.86
C PHE A 4 -2.53 -4.18 8.34
N SER A 5 -1.47 -4.96 8.51
CA SER A 5 -1.47 -6.39 8.22
C SER A 5 -1.28 -7.20 9.49
N ASN A 6 -1.82 -8.42 9.51
CA ASN A 6 -1.51 -9.37 10.56
C ASN A 6 -0.10 -9.98 10.38
N ARG A 7 0.38 -10.69 11.41
CA ARG A 7 1.73 -11.31 11.42
C ARG A 7 1.93 -12.32 10.27
N ARG A 8 0.87 -13.02 9.84
CA ARG A 8 0.93 -13.99 8.74
C ARG A 8 0.95 -13.33 7.35
N ARG A 9 0.68 -12.01 7.29
CA ARG A 9 0.57 -11.23 6.06
C ARG A 9 -0.52 -11.73 5.11
N ASP A 10 -1.53 -12.44 5.59
CA ASP A 10 -2.66 -12.94 4.81
C ASP A 10 -3.94 -12.12 5.02
N ILE A 11 -3.93 -11.14 5.94
CA ILE A 11 -5.06 -10.25 6.22
C ILE A 11 -4.58 -8.81 6.23
N VAL A 12 -5.29 -7.94 5.49
CA VAL A 12 -5.19 -6.49 5.58
C VAL A 12 -6.44 -5.90 6.22
N LYS A 13 -6.24 -4.93 7.09
CA LYS A 13 -7.27 -4.17 7.79
C LYS A 13 -7.10 -2.69 7.46
N VAL A 14 -8.18 -2.04 7.06
CA VAL A 14 -8.20 -0.61 6.71
C VAL A 14 -9.17 0.10 7.63
N LEU A 15 -8.63 0.92 8.52
CA LEU A 15 -9.38 1.75 9.46
C LEU A 15 -9.53 3.16 8.90
N TYR A 16 -10.76 3.65 8.80
CA TYR A 16 -11.06 4.99 8.31
C TYR A 16 -12.24 5.59 9.08
N TRP A 17 -12.34 6.92 9.07
CA TRP A 17 -13.52 7.61 9.57
C TRP A 17 -14.54 7.74 8.44
N ASP A 18 -15.79 7.39 8.69
CA ASP A 18 -16.92 7.66 7.82
C ASP A 18 -17.98 8.43 8.58
N ARG A 19 -18.32 9.63 8.10
CA ARG A 19 -19.32 10.58 8.63
C ARG A 19 -19.26 10.82 10.15
N ASN A 20 -19.75 9.88 10.93
CA ASN A 20 -19.94 9.94 12.38
C ASN A 20 -19.24 8.81 13.16
N GLY A 21 -18.43 7.97 12.52
CA GLY A 21 -17.77 6.85 13.20
C GLY A 21 -16.56 6.29 12.49
N PHE A 22 -15.86 5.39 13.19
CA PHE A 22 -14.78 4.61 12.59
C PHE A 22 -15.35 3.36 11.91
N CYS A 23 -14.96 3.17 10.65
CA CYS A 23 -15.22 1.96 9.88
C CYS A 23 -13.93 1.14 9.74
N LEU A 24 -14.09 -0.18 9.80
CA LEU A 24 -13.01 -1.14 9.57
C LEU A 24 -13.39 -2.02 8.38
N TRP A 25 -12.64 -1.90 7.30
CA TRP A 25 -12.69 -2.85 6.19
C TRP A 25 -11.59 -3.90 6.36
N GLN A 26 -11.88 -5.15 6.01
CA GLN A 26 -10.94 -6.26 6.10
C GLN A 26 -11.00 -7.13 4.85
N LYS A 27 -9.84 -7.48 4.30
CA LYS A 27 -9.67 -8.49 3.26
C LYS A 27 -8.73 -9.57 3.75
N ARG A 28 -9.16 -10.83 3.60
CA ARG A 28 -8.34 -12.02 3.81
C ARG A 28 -8.00 -12.61 2.45
N LEU A 29 -6.74 -12.97 2.25
CA LEU A 29 -6.32 -13.74 1.09
C LEU A 29 -6.56 -15.22 1.36
N GLU A 30 -7.22 -15.91 0.44
CA GLU A 30 -7.44 -17.37 0.52
C GLU A 30 -6.14 -18.14 0.23
N LYS A 31 -5.22 -17.54 -0.53
CA LYS A 31 -3.90 -18.03 -0.89
C LYS A 31 -2.91 -16.85 -0.91
N ASP A 32 -1.62 -17.14 -0.76
CA ASP A 32 -0.52 -16.17 -0.78
C ASP A 32 -0.43 -15.23 0.45
N ARG A 33 0.55 -14.33 0.39
CA ARG A 33 0.85 -13.33 1.41
C ARG A 33 1.04 -11.97 0.77
N LEU A 34 0.58 -10.93 1.45
CA LEU A 34 0.81 -9.53 1.14
C LEU A 34 2.31 -9.23 1.22
N ARG A 35 2.81 -8.48 0.23
CA ARG A 35 4.17 -7.90 0.29
C ARG A 35 4.16 -6.70 1.23
N TRP A 36 4.24 -6.98 2.53
CA TRP A 36 4.22 -5.96 3.57
C TRP A 36 5.63 -5.45 3.89
N PRO A 37 5.81 -4.14 4.17
CA PRO A 37 7.09 -3.59 4.63
C PRO A 37 7.60 -4.27 5.91
N GLU A 38 8.92 -4.39 6.06
CA GLU A 38 9.54 -5.11 7.18
C GLU A 38 10.08 -4.21 8.28
N SER A 39 10.28 -2.91 8.02
CA SER A 39 10.76 -1.94 9.01
C SER A 39 9.65 -1.00 9.49
N SER A 40 9.66 -0.68 10.79
CA SER A 40 8.70 0.23 11.44
C SER A 40 9.01 1.72 11.19
N GLU A 41 10.20 2.03 10.68
CA GLU A 41 10.60 3.38 10.27
C GLU A 41 9.86 3.84 9.00
N GLU A 42 9.24 2.90 8.28
CA GLU A 42 8.41 3.14 7.11
C GLU A 42 6.92 3.08 7.46
N VAL A 43 6.41 4.04 8.25
CA VAL A 43 4.99 4.40 8.11
C VAL A 43 4.84 5.00 6.70
N MET A 44 4.66 4.13 5.72
CA MET A 44 4.66 4.48 4.32
C MET A 44 3.33 5.16 3.99
N LYS A 45 3.41 6.43 3.58
CA LYS A 45 2.26 7.12 3.00
C LYS A 45 1.99 6.51 1.63
N LEU A 46 0.98 5.64 1.56
CA LEU A 46 0.54 5.06 0.30
C LEU A 46 -0.56 5.92 -0.32
N THR A 47 -0.43 6.16 -1.61
CA THR A 47 -1.52 6.62 -2.46
C THR A 47 -2.57 5.51 -2.63
N ARG A 48 -3.77 5.87 -3.07
CA ARG A 48 -4.82 4.89 -3.40
C ARG A 48 -4.34 3.85 -4.42
N ARG A 49 -3.51 4.26 -5.37
CA ARG A 49 -2.98 3.36 -6.42
C ARG A 49 -2.00 2.35 -5.85
N GLU A 50 -1.09 2.78 -5.00
CA GLU A 50 -0.12 1.89 -4.36
C GLU A 50 -0.81 0.93 -3.39
N LEU A 51 -1.86 1.38 -2.68
CA LEU A 51 -2.69 0.49 -1.89
C LEU A 51 -3.33 -0.61 -2.77
N MET A 52 -3.84 -0.27 -3.95
CA MET A 52 -4.39 -1.29 -4.85
C MET A 52 -3.31 -2.29 -5.30
N TRP A 53 -2.11 -1.83 -5.64
CA TRP A 53 -0.99 -2.71 -5.97
C TRP A 53 -0.66 -3.68 -4.84
N LEU A 54 -0.63 -3.19 -3.60
CA LEU A 54 -0.44 -4.03 -2.42
C LEU A 54 -1.54 -5.11 -2.30
N LEU A 55 -2.80 -4.73 -2.54
CA LEU A 55 -3.96 -5.64 -2.48
C LEU A 55 -3.98 -6.69 -3.59
N ASP A 56 -3.31 -6.39 -4.70
CA ASP A 56 -3.11 -7.26 -5.87
C ASP A 56 -1.82 -8.10 -5.77
N GLY A 57 -1.01 -7.90 -4.73
CA GLY A 57 0.26 -8.61 -4.51
C GLY A 57 1.44 -8.08 -5.32
N MET A 58 1.29 -6.92 -5.97
CA MET A 58 2.36 -6.23 -6.69
C MET A 58 3.32 -5.50 -5.72
N PRO A 59 4.61 -5.38 -6.07
CA PRO A 59 5.54 -4.56 -5.30
C PRO A 59 5.25 -3.07 -5.51
N ILE A 60 5.71 -2.24 -4.57
CA ILE A 60 5.56 -0.78 -4.61
C ILE A 60 6.98 -0.17 -4.62
N PRO A 61 7.38 0.56 -5.69
CA PRO A 61 6.71 0.70 -6.97
C PRO A 61 6.75 -0.61 -7.81
N PRO A 62 5.85 -0.76 -8.80
CA PRO A 62 5.82 -1.94 -9.66
C PRO A 62 7.08 -2.03 -10.53
N PRO A 63 7.48 -3.24 -10.96
CA PRO A 63 8.64 -3.39 -11.82
C PRO A 63 8.39 -2.71 -13.17
N GLY A 64 9.37 -1.95 -13.67
CA GLY A 64 9.27 -1.26 -14.95
C GLY A 64 8.69 0.15 -14.91
N VAL A 65 8.52 0.77 -13.73
CA VAL A 65 8.25 2.22 -13.68
C VAL A 65 9.43 2.97 -14.31
N HIS A 66 9.18 3.60 -15.47
CA HIS A 66 10.17 4.42 -16.16
C HIS A 66 10.64 5.57 -15.26
N ARG A 67 11.95 5.82 -15.26
CA ARG A 67 12.54 6.93 -14.52
C ARG A 67 12.05 8.25 -15.11
N GLU A 68 11.69 9.18 -14.25
CA GLU A 68 11.42 10.56 -14.65
C GLU A 68 12.66 11.17 -15.31
N LEU A 69 12.50 11.69 -16.53
CA LEU A 69 13.56 12.37 -17.27
C LEU A 69 13.56 13.85 -16.88
N ALA A 70 14.61 14.30 -16.20
CA ALA A 70 14.82 15.72 -15.94
C ALA A 70 15.53 16.34 -17.16
N TYR A 71 14.82 17.20 -17.89
CA TYR A 71 15.40 17.99 -18.97
C TYR A 71 15.89 19.33 -18.41
N GLY A 72 17.18 19.62 -18.53
CA GLY A 72 17.71 20.96 -18.34
C GLY A 72 17.51 21.79 -19.60
N SER A 73 16.81 22.92 -19.51
CA SER A 73 16.79 23.88 -20.60
C SER A 73 18.16 24.54 -20.71
N VAL A 74 18.81 24.40 -21.87
CA VAL A 74 20.00 25.18 -22.20
C VAL A 74 19.51 26.53 -22.74
N TYR A 75 19.65 27.57 -21.93
CA TYR A 75 19.56 28.97 -22.36
C TYR A 75 20.97 29.55 -22.44
#